data_AF-X0Z544-F1
#
_entry.id   AF-X0Z544-F1
#
_cell.length_a   1.000
_cell.length_b   1.000
_cell.length_c   1.000
_cell.angle_alpha   90.00
_cell.angle_beta   90.00
_cell.angle_gamma   90.00
#
_symmetry.space_group_name_H-M   'P 1'
#
loop_
_entity.id
_entity.type
_entity.pdbx_description
1 polymer ?
#
loop_
_entity_poly.entity_id
_entity_poly.type
_entity_poly.pdbx_seq_one_letter_code
_entity_poly.pdbx_strand_id
1 'polypeptide(L)' 'MVEGEFTEETNLLVIGGGPGGYVAAFRAADLGIQTTIVEEAELLGGVCLREGCIPSKALL' A
#
# COMPACT_ATOMS: atom_id res chain seq x y z
N MET A 1 -17.90 -21.54 -0.11
CA MET A 1 -17.59 -20.56 -1.17
C MET A 1 -18.17 -19.25 -0.67
N VAL A 2 -17.31 -18.29 -0.31
CA VAL A 2 -17.75 -16.97 0.14
C VAL A 2 -18.23 -16.20 -1.08
N GLU A 3 -19.53 -16.19 -1.33
CA GLU A 3 -20.15 -15.25 -2.27
C GLU A 3 -20.21 -13.88 -1.59
N GLY A 4 -19.09 -13.15 -1.67
CA GLY A 4 -19.09 -11.71 -1.40
C GLY A 4 -19.46 -10.99 -2.70
N GLU A 5 -20.51 -10.18 -2.69
CA GLU A 5 -20.98 -9.35 -3.82
C GLU A 5 -19.95 -8.33 -4.36
N PHE A 6 -18.72 -8.31 -3.82
CA PHE A 6 -17.62 -7.45 -4.22
C PHE A 6 -16.36 -8.29 -4.46
N THR A 7 -16.26 -8.90 -5.64
CA THR A 7 -15.06 -9.61 -6.07
C THR A 7 -14.37 -8.78 -7.14
N GLU A 8 -13.13 -8.37 -6.86
CA GLU A 8 -12.25 -7.75 -7.85
C GLU A 8 -11.03 -8.65 -8.09
N GLU A 9 -10.83 -9.05 -9.35
CA GLU A 9 -9.65 -9.80 -9.76
C GLU A 9 -8.43 -8.87 -9.80
N THR A 10 -7.30 -9.34 -9.30
CA THR A 10 -6.04 -8.58 -9.36
C THR A 10 -4.87 -9.52 -9.61
N ASN A 11 -3.90 -9.05 -10.39
CA ASN A 11 -2.69 -9.83 -10.70
C ASN A 11 -1.70 -9.82 -9.52
N LEU A 12 -1.71 -8.74 -8.72
CA LEU A 12 -0.92 -8.62 -7.51
C LEU A 12 -1.67 -7.78 -6.48
N LEU A 13 -1.90 -8.35 -5.31
CA LEU A 13 -2.45 -7.64 -4.15
C LEU A 13 -1.33 -7.34 -3.15
N VAL A 14 -1.17 -6.07 -2.81
CA VAL A 14 -0.29 -5.62 -1.72
C VAL A 14 -1.15 -5.18 -0.54
N ILE A 15 -0.95 -5.82 0.62
CA ILE A 15 -1.65 -5.48 1.86
C ILE A 15 -0.75 -4.58 2.70
N GLY A 16 -1.21 -3.37 2.95
CA GLY A 16 -0.49 -2.28 3.60
C GLY A 16 0.18 -1.33 2.60
N GLY A 17 -0.09 -0.05 2.75
CA GLY A 17 0.43 1.08 1.97
C GLY A 17 1.60 1.80 2.64
N GLY A 18 2.36 1.11 3.49
CA GLY A 18 3.58 1.61 4.12
C GLY A 18 4.79 1.63 3.17
N PRO A 19 5.99 2.04 3.65
CA PRO A 19 7.20 2.15 2.82
C PRO A 19 7.61 0.86 2.11
N GLY A 20 7.36 -0.31 2.70
CA GLY A 20 7.56 -1.58 2.00
C GLY A 20 6.49 -1.84 0.95
N GLY A 21 5.22 -1.59 1.30
CA GLY A 21 4.06 -1.89 0.48
C GLY A 21 3.97 -1.04 -0.78
N TYR A 22 3.93 0.30 -0.64
CA TYR A 22 3.82 1.16 -1.83
C TYR A 22 5.06 1.04 -2.73
N VAL A 23 6.27 0.80 -2.19
CA VAL A 23 7.47 0.61 -3.00
C VAL A 23 7.38 -0.70 -3.79
N ALA A 24 6.95 -1.80 -3.15
CA ALA A 24 6.74 -3.06 -3.85
C ALA A 24 5.67 -2.93 -4.95
N ALA A 25 4.58 -2.24 -4.64
CA ALA A 25 3.49 -2.02 -5.59
C ALA A 25 3.91 -1.17 -6.78
N PHE A 26 4.63 -0.06 -6.55
CA PHE A 26 5.16 0.78 -7.63
C PHE A 26 6.17 0.02 -8.47
N ARG A 27 7.05 -0.77 -7.82
CA ARG A 27 8.02 -1.59 -8.55
C ARG A 27 7.33 -2.65 -9.43
N ALA A 28 6.24 -3.26 -8.96
CA ALA A 28 5.46 -4.20 -9.74
C ALA A 28 4.74 -3.49 -10.91
N ALA A 29 4.17 -2.31 -10.67
CA ALA A 29 3.56 -1.48 -11.70
C ALA A 29 4.56 -1.08 -12.80
N ASP A 30 5.79 -0.70 -12.43
CA ASP A 30 6.89 -0.40 -13.37
C ASP A 30 7.24 -1.59 -14.28
N LEU A 31 7.04 -2.82 -13.79
CA LEU A 31 7.25 -4.06 -14.54
C LEU A 31 6.01 -4.45 -15.37
N GLY A 32 4.97 -3.61 -15.41
CA GLY A 32 3.74 -3.85 -16.15
C GLY A 32 2.73 -4.75 -15.44
N ILE A 33 2.92 -5.03 -14.16
CA ILE A 33 1.98 -5.84 -13.37
C ILE A 33 0.89 -4.92 -12.81
N GLN A 34 -0.36 -5.14 -13.23
CA GLN A 34 -1.50 -4.46 -12.63
C GLN A 34 -1.59 -4.83 -11.15
N THR A 35 -1.41 -3.84 -10.28
CA THR A 35 -1.25 -4.05 -8.84
C THR A 35 -2.32 -3.29 -8.08
N THR A 36 -2.95 -3.94 -7.11
CA THR A 36 -3.91 -3.34 -6.18
C THR A 36 -3.26 -3.21 -4.81
N ILE A 37 -3.35 -2.02 -4.19
CA ILE A 37 -2.94 -1.80 -2.80
C ILE A 37 -4.20 -1.71 -1.94
N VAL A 38 -4.22 -2.45 -0.83
CA VAL A 38 -5.24 -2.32 0.21
C VAL A 38 -4.58 -1.79 1.46
N GLU A 39 -5.05 -0.63 1.92
CA GLU A 39 -4.58 0.07 3.11
C GLU A 39 -5.81 0.47 3.93
N GLU A 40 -5.74 0.32 5.26
CA GLU A 40 -6.82 0.71 6.16
C GLU A 40 -6.88 2.23 6.36
N ALA A 41 -5.72 2.89 6.30
CA ALA A 41 -5.61 4.33 6.42
C ALA A 41 -6.08 5.04 5.14
N GLU A 42 -6.68 6.23 5.30
CA GLU A 42 -7.12 7.06 4.16
C GLU A 42 -5.97 7.49 3.23
N LEU A 43 -4.73 7.50 3.75
CA LEU A 43 -3.55 7.98 3.04
C LEU A 43 -2.43 6.95 3.10
N LEU A 44 -1.76 6.76 1.97
CA LEU A 44 -0.56 5.95 1.86
C LEU A 44 0.61 6.59 2.64
N GLY A 45 1.63 5.79 2.91
CA GLY A 45 2.85 6.20 3.59
C GLY A 45 3.16 5.40 4.85
N GLY A 46 2.13 4.79 5.43
CA GLY A 46 2.19 4.03 6.69
C GLY A 46 2.91 4.80 7.80
N VAL A 47 3.42 4.05 8.78
CA VAL A 47 4.07 4.63 9.97
C VAL A 47 5.23 5.54 9.61
N CYS A 48 6.15 5.11 8.73
CA CYS A 48 7.38 5.86 8.44
C CYS A 48 7.09 7.30 7.98
N LEU A 49 6.16 7.49 7.04
CA LEU A 49 5.84 8.81 6.50
C LEU A 49 4.91 9.62 7.40
N ARG A 50 3.94 8.96 8.06
CA ARG A 50 2.82 9.66 8.71
C ARG A 50 3.01 9.85 10.21
N GLU A 51 3.61 8.88 10.88
CA GLU A 51 3.61 8.79 12.37
C GLU A 51 5.00 8.46 12.96
N GLY A 52 6.02 8.30 12.12
CA GLY A 52 7.33 7.75 12.52
C GLY A 52 8.49 8.60 12.05
N CYS A 53 9.33 8.05 11.16
CA CYS A 53 10.62 8.62 10.77
C CYS A 53 10.50 10.05 10.25
N ILE A 54 9.58 10.33 9.33
CA ILE A 54 9.47 11.67 8.74
C ILE A 54 9.01 12.73 9.76
N PRO A 55 7.88 12.57 10.49
CA PRO A 55 7.48 13.57 11.48
C PRO A 55 8.48 13.69 12.62
N SER A 56 9.08 12.59 13.08
CA SER A 56 10.09 12.66 14.14
C SER A 56 11.33 13.48 13.75
N LYS A 57 11.76 13.44 12.48
CA LYS A 57 12.87 14.25 11.95
C LYS A 57 12.46 15.65 11.48
N ALA A 58 11.17 15.94 11.37
CA ALA A 58 10.70 17.29 11.12
C ALA A 58 10.62 18.12 12.42
N LEU A 59 10.37 17.46 13.55
CA LEU A 59 10.22 18.08 14.87
C LEU A 59 11.51 18.09 15.69
N LEU A 60 12.49 17.24 15.35
CA LEU A 60 13.80 17.10 16.01
C LEU A 60 14.92 17.33 15.01
#